data_AF-A0A1Q7WMP1-F1
#
_entry.id   AF-A0A1Q7WMP1-F1
#
_cell.length_a   1.000
_cell.length_b   1.000
_cell.length_c   1.000
_cell.angle_alpha   90.00
_cell.angle_beta   90.00
_cell.angle_gamma   90.00
#
_symmetry.space_group_name_H-M   'P 1'
#
loop_
_entity.id
_entity.type
_entity.pdbx_description
1 polymer ?
#
loop_
_entity_poly.entity_id
_entity_poly.type
_entity_poly.pdbx_seq_one_letter_code
_entity_poly.pdbx_strand_id
1 'polypeptide(L)'
;MFFAVSYTWLMWPHPASSGARKRSRSPASLILFGVLVALVLALCLLYGNSFLWLFIGISAIAGVTLPMRSAFVAVVIFTLLPLGISVGASGGIARVDWLQIIPLMLLVRGIGVDMIGAARLSGAIRELQAAREELARLAVIEERQRLSRDLHDLLGHTLSMITLKSELAGRLVEQEPARAIQEIREVERAARHTLREVREAVAGYRHPRLESELCARGSD
;
A
#
# COMPACT_ATOMS: atom_id res chain seq x y z
N MET A 1 36.59 -1.10 12.43
CA MET A 1 35.47 -0.83 13.37
C MET A 1 34.45 0.17 12.82
N PHE A 2 34.85 1.33 12.27
CA PHE A 2 33.91 2.28 11.65
C PHE A 2 32.99 1.68 10.56
N PHE A 3 33.52 0.76 9.74
CA PHE A 3 32.73 0.04 8.74
C PHE A 3 31.64 -0.83 9.37
N ALA A 4 31.95 -1.55 10.45
CA ALA A 4 30.98 -2.39 11.15
C ALA A 4 29.90 -1.54 11.83
N VAL A 5 30.26 -0.43 12.47
CA VAL A 5 29.28 0.47 13.13
C VAL A 5 28.39 1.17 12.10
N SER A 6 28.95 1.64 10.99
CA SER A 6 28.18 2.21 9.87
C SER A 6 27.28 1.15 9.21
N TYR A 7 27.78 -0.07 9.03
CA TYR A 7 27.05 -1.21 8.49
C TYR A 7 25.88 -1.62 9.38
N THR A 8 26.09 -1.75 10.69
CA THR A 8 25.03 -2.13 11.64
C THR A 8 24.01 -1.01 11.84
N TRP A 9 24.42 0.25 11.83
CA TRP A 9 23.51 1.39 11.96
C TRP A 9 22.67 1.63 10.70
N LEU A 10 23.23 1.37 9.52
CA LEU A 10 22.53 1.51 8.23
C LEU A 10 21.69 0.27 7.86
N MET A 11 22.04 -0.90 8.40
CA MET A 11 21.28 -2.15 8.28
C MET A 11 20.23 -2.32 9.39
N TRP A 12 20.30 -1.54 10.48
CA TRP A 12 19.22 -1.48 11.45
C TRP A 12 17.94 -1.11 10.71
N PRO A 13 16.85 -1.89 10.86
CA PRO A 13 15.65 -1.74 10.06
C PRO A 13 14.98 -0.44 10.47
N HIS A 14 15.44 0.67 9.88
CA HIS A 14 14.67 1.90 9.90
C HIS A 14 13.39 1.56 9.16
N PRO A 15 12.22 1.61 9.85
CA PRO A 15 10.94 1.36 9.22
C PRO A 15 10.91 2.25 7.99
N ALA A 16 10.85 1.60 6.82
CA ALA A 16 10.99 2.24 5.53
C ALA A 16 9.92 3.32 5.40
N SER A 17 10.26 4.54 5.82
CA SER A 17 9.41 5.70 5.77
C SER A 17 9.18 6.00 4.29
N SER A 18 7.97 5.67 3.85
CA SER A 18 7.06 6.34 2.89
C SER A 18 7.58 7.05 1.62
N GLY A 19 8.87 7.31 1.43
CA GLY A 19 9.43 8.09 0.31
C GLY A 19 10.45 7.37 -0.59
N ALA A 20 10.90 6.16 -0.24
CA ALA A 20 12.02 5.50 -0.91
C ALA A 20 11.81 5.18 -2.41
N ARG A 21 10.55 5.09 -2.89
CA ARG A 21 10.26 4.79 -4.31
C ARG A 21 10.51 5.96 -5.27
N LYS A 22 10.49 7.22 -4.82
CA LYS A 22 10.76 8.35 -5.74
C LYS A 22 12.24 8.73 -5.84
N ARG A 23 13.10 8.33 -4.89
CA ARG A 23 14.54 8.66 -4.92
C ARG A 23 15.42 7.59 -5.58
N SER A 24 14.96 6.34 -5.61
CA SER A 24 15.70 5.16 -6.12
C SER A 24 15.69 4.98 -7.65
N ARG A 25 15.02 5.87 -8.40
CA ARG A 25 15.08 5.91 -9.88
C ARG A 25 15.94 7.06 -10.41
N SER A 26 16.61 7.80 -9.53
CA SER A 26 17.49 8.87 -9.97
C SER A 26 18.72 8.25 -10.64
N PRO A 27 19.17 8.76 -11.81
CA PRO A 27 20.41 8.31 -12.44
C PRO A 27 21.60 8.42 -11.48
N ALA A 28 21.53 9.35 -10.52
CA ALA A 28 22.46 9.51 -9.42
C ALA A 28 22.65 8.22 -8.58
N SER A 29 21.58 7.46 -8.29
CA SER A 29 21.69 6.21 -7.52
C SER A 29 22.40 5.09 -8.28
N LEU A 30 22.21 5.03 -9.61
CA LEU A 30 22.90 4.08 -10.48
C LEU A 30 24.37 4.46 -10.67
N ILE A 31 24.66 5.76 -10.81
CA ILE A 31 26.03 6.29 -10.88
C ILE A 31 26.77 6.00 -9.57
N LEU A 32 26.14 6.24 -8.41
CA LEU A 32 26.72 5.96 -7.10
C LEU A 32 27.00 4.46 -6.93
N PHE A 33 26.08 3.59 -7.37
CA PHE A 33 26.30 2.14 -7.35
C PHE A 33 27.48 1.72 -8.24
N GLY A 34 27.56 2.25 -9.47
CA GLY A 34 28.69 1.99 -10.36
C GLY A 34 30.03 2.45 -9.78
N VAL A 35 30.07 3.63 -9.17
CA VAL A 35 31.25 4.16 -8.47
C VAL A 35 31.65 3.27 -7.29
N LEU A 36 30.69 2.78 -6.51
CA LEU A 36 30.93 1.87 -5.39
C LEU A 36 31.53 0.53 -5.88
N VAL A 37 30.98 -0.03 -6.95
CA VAL A 37 31.47 -1.28 -7.57
C VAL A 37 32.91 -1.09 -8.08
N ALA A 38 33.18 0.00 -8.79
CA ALA A 38 34.52 0.32 -9.28
C ALA A 38 35.53 0.52 -8.15
N LEU A 39 35.13 1.18 -7.07
CA LEU A 39 35.96 1.38 -5.88
C LEU A 39 36.33 0.05 -5.20
N VAL A 40 35.37 -0.85 -5.04
CA VAL A 40 35.62 -2.17 -4.43
C VAL A 40 36.49 -3.05 -5.32
N LEU A 41 36.28 -3.00 -6.64
CA LEU A 41 37.16 -3.66 -7.61
C LEU A 41 38.60 -3.16 -7.51
N ALA A 42 38.81 -1.83 -7.47
CA ALA A 42 40.13 -1.23 -7.33
C ALA A 42 40.81 -1.63 -6.01
N LEU A 43 40.07 -1.57 -4.88
CA LEU A 43 40.59 -1.99 -3.58
C LEU A 43 40.96 -3.49 -3.55
N CYS A 44 40.18 -4.34 -4.21
CA CYS A 44 40.46 -5.77 -4.30
C CYS A 44 41.73 -6.07 -5.12
N LEU A 45 41.96 -5.33 -6.21
CA LEU A 45 43.16 -5.45 -7.05
C LEU A 45 44.42 -4.95 -6.34
N LEU A 46 44.33 -3.87 -5.54
CA LEU A 46 45.47 -3.31 -4.82
C LEU A 46 45.84 -4.07 -3.53
N TYR A 47 44.86 -4.60 -2.79
CA TYR A 47 45.08 -5.14 -1.44
C TYR A 47 44.84 -6.66 -1.31
N GLY A 48 44.48 -7.36 -2.40
CA GLY A 48 44.37 -8.81 -2.42
C GLY A 48 43.15 -9.40 -1.69
N ASN A 49 43.24 -10.69 -1.34
CA ASN A 49 42.11 -11.56 -0.95
C ASN A 49 41.37 -11.11 0.34
N SER A 50 42.02 -10.30 1.19
CA SER A 50 41.46 -9.82 2.47
C SER A 50 40.24 -8.91 2.31
N PHE A 51 40.06 -8.29 1.14
CA PHE A 51 38.97 -7.33 0.88
C PHE A 51 37.74 -7.93 0.19
N LEU A 52 37.73 -9.24 -0.10
CA LEU A 52 36.60 -9.93 -0.75
C LEU A 52 35.28 -9.82 0.04
N TRP A 53 35.34 -9.63 1.36
CA TRP A 53 34.17 -9.43 2.22
C TRP A 53 33.35 -8.18 1.86
N LEU A 54 33.94 -7.18 1.18
CA LEU A 54 33.21 -5.99 0.72
C LEU A 54 32.14 -6.31 -0.36
N PHE A 55 32.25 -7.45 -1.05
CA PHE A 55 31.25 -7.88 -2.04
C PHE A 55 29.87 -8.18 -1.43
N ILE A 56 29.82 -8.54 -0.13
CA ILE A 56 28.55 -8.76 0.59
C ILE A 56 27.70 -7.48 0.59
N GLY A 57 28.34 -6.33 0.84
CA GLY A 57 27.65 -5.04 0.86
C GLY A 57 27.12 -4.64 -0.51
N ILE A 58 27.89 -4.90 -1.58
CA ILE A 58 27.46 -4.60 -2.96
C ILE A 58 26.27 -5.48 -3.37
N SER A 59 26.30 -6.77 -3.05
CA SER A 59 25.20 -7.68 -3.38
C SER A 59 23.90 -7.30 -2.68
N ALA A 60 23.97 -6.89 -1.41
CA ALA A 60 22.82 -6.37 -0.68
C ALA A 60 22.24 -5.11 -1.35
N ILE A 61 23.08 -4.16 -1.76
CA ILE A 61 22.65 -2.93 -2.44
C ILE A 61 22.09 -3.25 -3.84
N ALA A 62 22.68 -4.21 -4.55
CA ALA A 62 22.20 -4.69 -5.84
C ALA A 62 20.79 -5.29 -5.73
N GLY A 63 20.52 -6.06 -4.66
CA GLY A 63 19.21 -6.64 -4.39
C GLY A 63 18.10 -5.61 -4.11
N VAL A 64 18.46 -4.45 -3.56
CA VAL A 64 17.50 -3.35 -3.27
C VAL A 64 17.27 -2.45 -4.48
N THR A 65 18.31 -2.16 -5.27
CA THR A 65 18.29 -1.09 -6.27
C THR A 65 17.92 -1.57 -7.68
N LEU A 66 18.18 -2.83 -8.02
CA LEU A 66 18.03 -3.33 -9.39
C LEU A 66 16.68 -4.01 -9.65
N PRO A 67 16.11 -3.87 -10.86
CA PRO A 67 14.90 -4.59 -11.25
C PRO A 67 15.07 -6.11 -11.20
N MET A 68 13.99 -6.87 -10.94
CA MET A 68 14.00 -8.32 -10.67
C MET A 68 14.96 -9.15 -11.53
N ARG A 69 14.98 -8.90 -12.84
CA ARG A 69 15.82 -9.63 -13.79
C ARG A 69 17.29 -9.26 -13.65
N SER A 70 17.61 -7.98 -13.46
CA SER A 70 18.98 -7.51 -13.27
C SER A 70 19.47 -7.70 -11.83
N ALA A 71 18.60 -7.75 -10.82
CA ALA A 71 18.94 -8.15 -9.46
C ALA A 71 19.40 -9.60 -9.42
N PHE A 72 18.68 -10.51 -10.11
CA PHE A 72 19.09 -11.91 -10.20
C PHE A 72 20.42 -12.07 -10.95
N VAL A 73 20.57 -11.38 -12.09
CA VAL A 73 21.83 -11.36 -12.85
C VAL A 73 22.97 -10.74 -12.03
N ALA A 74 22.73 -9.67 -11.29
CA ALA A 74 23.73 -9.04 -10.42
C ALA A 74 24.13 -9.95 -9.26
N VAL A 75 23.19 -10.62 -8.60
CA VAL A 75 23.49 -11.61 -7.55
C VAL A 75 24.36 -12.73 -8.10
N VAL A 76 24.04 -13.26 -9.30
CA VAL A 76 24.85 -14.29 -9.96
C VAL A 76 26.25 -13.77 -10.30
N ILE A 77 26.36 -12.57 -10.88
CA ILE A 77 27.65 -11.93 -11.22
C ILE A 77 28.48 -11.71 -9.95
N PHE A 78 27.91 -11.12 -8.90
CA PHE A 78 28.61 -10.86 -7.64
C PHE A 78 28.89 -12.12 -6.81
N THR A 79 28.23 -13.24 -7.10
CA THR A 79 28.57 -14.55 -6.53
C THR A 79 29.78 -15.17 -7.25
N LEU A 80 29.89 -14.97 -8.57
CA LEU A 80 30.98 -15.52 -9.40
C LEU A 80 32.23 -14.64 -9.41
N LEU A 81 32.10 -13.32 -9.26
CA LEU A 81 33.21 -12.37 -9.31
C LEU A 81 34.29 -12.64 -8.23
N PRO A 82 33.94 -12.85 -6.95
CA PRO A 82 34.90 -13.16 -5.89
C PRO A 82 35.66 -14.47 -6.16
N LEU A 83 34.98 -15.46 -6.73
CA LEU A 83 35.59 -16.74 -7.12
C LEU A 83 36.63 -16.54 -8.23
N GLY A 84 36.28 -15.79 -9.28
CA GLY A 84 37.20 -15.49 -10.38
C GLY A 84 38.44 -14.71 -9.95
N ILE A 85 38.25 -13.70 -9.08
CA ILE A 85 39.37 -12.92 -8.52
C ILE A 85 40.27 -13.81 -7.64
N SER A 86 39.69 -14.65 -6.79
CA SER A 86 40.47 -15.51 -5.90
C SER A 86 41.26 -16.58 -6.67
N VAL A 87 40.67 -17.18 -7.72
CA VAL A 87 41.37 -18.14 -8.61
C VAL A 87 42.51 -17.48 -9.39
N GLY A 88 42.29 -16.26 -9.90
CA GLY A 88 43.31 -15.51 -10.63
C GLY A 88 44.48 -15.07 -9.74
N ALA A 89 44.19 -14.61 -8.52
CA ALA A 89 45.20 -14.18 -7.56
C ALA A 89 46.00 -15.35 -6.96
N SER A 90 45.39 -16.53 -6.80
CA SER A 90 46.06 -17.73 -6.25
C SER A 90 46.84 -18.54 -7.30
N GLY A 91 46.73 -18.17 -8.58
CA GLY A 91 47.41 -18.86 -9.67
C GLY A 91 46.82 -20.25 -9.99
N GLY A 92 45.59 -20.53 -9.54
CA GLY A 92 44.88 -21.77 -9.86
C GLY A 92 43.95 -22.26 -8.75
N ILE A 93 42.92 -23.02 -9.16
CA ILE A 93 41.82 -23.54 -8.32
C ILE A 93 42.32 -24.34 -7.10
N ALA A 94 43.46 -25.02 -7.22
CA ALA A 94 44.02 -25.87 -6.15
C ALA A 94 44.66 -25.08 -5.00
N ARG A 95 44.97 -23.79 -5.18
CA ARG A 95 45.61 -22.93 -4.16
C ARG A 95 44.63 -21.94 -3.52
N VAL A 96 43.34 -22.04 -3.87
CA VAL A 96 42.28 -21.21 -3.30
C VAL A 96 41.97 -21.68 -1.88
N ASP A 97 41.82 -20.72 -0.96
CA ASP A 97 41.32 -21.00 0.39
C ASP A 97 39.80 -21.20 0.37
N TRP A 98 39.40 -22.45 0.13
CA TRP A 98 37.99 -22.85 0.06
C TRP A 98 37.23 -22.59 1.37
N LEU A 99 37.93 -22.59 2.50
CA LEU A 99 37.34 -22.37 3.81
C LEU A 99 36.84 -20.92 3.98
N GLN A 100 37.41 -19.98 3.23
CA GLN A 100 36.95 -18.59 3.16
C GLN A 100 35.92 -18.35 2.05
N ILE A 101 36.08 -19.00 0.89
CA ILE A 101 35.23 -18.75 -0.29
C ILE A 101 33.82 -19.35 -0.15
N ILE A 102 33.68 -20.56 0.40
CA ILE A 102 32.38 -21.23 0.50
C ILE A 102 31.40 -20.43 1.39
N PRO A 103 31.77 -19.99 2.62
CA PRO A 103 30.89 -19.18 3.46
C PRO A 103 30.54 -17.84 2.82
N LEU A 104 31.49 -17.19 2.16
CA LEU A 104 31.27 -15.92 1.46
C LEU A 104 30.22 -16.06 0.35
N MET A 105 30.29 -17.10 -0.47
CA MET A 105 29.31 -17.35 -1.53
C MET A 105 27.92 -17.62 -0.98
N LEU A 106 27.81 -18.42 0.09
CA LEU A 106 26.53 -18.71 0.73
C LEU A 106 25.89 -17.45 1.30
N LEU A 107 26.68 -16.58 1.92
CA LEU A 107 26.22 -15.35 2.57
C LEU A 107 25.80 -14.30 1.54
N VAL A 108 26.59 -14.10 0.48
CA VAL A 108 26.24 -13.22 -0.66
C VAL A 108 24.95 -13.69 -1.32
N ARG A 109 24.81 -14.99 -1.57
CA ARG A 109 23.60 -15.56 -2.17
C ARG A 109 22.39 -15.43 -1.25
N GLY A 110 22.53 -15.76 0.03
CA GLY A 110 21.46 -15.71 1.03
C GLY A 110 20.88 -14.30 1.14
N ILE A 111 21.73 -13.31 1.45
CA ILE A 111 21.31 -11.92 1.59
C ILE A 111 20.70 -11.38 0.30
N GLY A 112 21.28 -11.71 -0.87
CA GLY A 112 20.74 -11.29 -2.16
C GLY A 112 19.31 -11.80 -2.39
N VAL A 113 19.04 -13.06 -2.07
CA VAL A 113 17.71 -13.67 -2.22
C VAL A 113 16.72 -13.12 -1.19
N ASP A 114 17.14 -13.03 0.08
CA ASP A 114 16.31 -12.51 1.17
C ASP A 114 15.86 -11.07 0.90
N MET A 115 16.76 -10.24 0.37
CA MET A 115 16.46 -8.85 0.03
C MET A 115 15.46 -8.73 -1.12
N ILE A 116 15.56 -9.60 -2.14
CA ILE A 116 14.55 -9.69 -3.21
C ILE A 116 13.19 -10.08 -2.62
N GLY A 117 13.17 -11.05 -1.70
CA GLY A 117 11.96 -11.47 -0.98
C GLY A 117 11.33 -10.32 -0.18
N ALA A 118 12.12 -9.62 0.61
CA ALA A 118 11.67 -8.49 1.42
C ALA A 118 11.12 -7.34 0.55
N ALA A 119 11.78 -7.04 -0.58
CA ALA A 119 11.33 -6.02 -1.52
C ALA A 119 9.98 -6.39 -2.16
N ARG A 120 9.77 -7.67 -2.50
CA ARG A 120 8.49 -8.19 -3.03
C ARG A 120 7.39 -8.09 -1.99
N LEU A 121 7.63 -8.59 -0.78
CA LEU A 121 6.63 -8.56 0.30
C LEU A 121 6.21 -7.12 0.61
N SER A 122 7.18 -6.21 0.72
CA SER A 122 6.91 -4.79 0.91
C SER A 122 6.12 -4.18 -0.26
N GLY A 123 6.36 -4.64 -1.49
CA GLY A 123 5.59 -4.23 -2.67
C GLY A 123 4.14 -4.69 -2.60
N ALA A 124 3.94 -5.98 -2.35
CA ALA A 124 2.62 -6.60 -2.24
C ALA A 124 1.80 -5.99 -1.09
N ILE A 125 2.40 -5.72 0.08
CA ILE A 125 1.72 -5.07 1.20
C ILE A 125 1.20 -3.69 0.79
N ARG A 126 2.00 -2.89 0.07
CA ARG A 126 1.57 -1.56 -0.40
C ARG A 126 0.45 -1.64 -1.43
N GLU A 127 0.54 -2.58 -2.37
CA GLU A 127 -0.53 -2.80 -3.35
C GLU A 127 -1.82 -3.24 -2.67
N LEU A 128 -1.73 -4.11 -1.66
CA LEU A 128 -2.86 -4.53 -0.85
C LEU A 128 -3.46 -3.35 -0.06
N GLN A 129 -2.63 -2.49 0.54
CA GLN A 129 -3.09 -1.29 1.24
C GLN A 129 -3.82 -0.33 0.29
N ALA A 130 -3.24 -0.05 -0.88
CA ALA A 130 -3.87 0.80 -1.90
C ALA A 130 -5.20 0.22 -2.40
N ALA A 131 -5.26 -1.10 -2.62
CA ALA A 131 -6.49 -1.79 -3.02
C ALA A 131 -7.56 -1.73 -1.91
N ARG A 132 -7.17 -1.88 -0.65
CA ARG A 132 -8.09 -1.75 0.50
C ARG A 132 -8.66 -0.35 0.62
N GLU A 133 -7.83 0.68 0.47
CA GLU A 133 -8.30 2.07 0.46
C GLU A 133 -9.29 2.33 -0.67
N GLU A 134 -9.03 1.77 -1.86
CA GLU A 134 -9.93 1.91 -3.00
C GLU A 134 -11.26 1.17 -2.80
N LEU A 135 -11.22 -0.05 -2.27
CA LEU A 135 -12.44 -0.79 -1.91
C LEU A 135 -13.25 -0.05 -0.84
N ALA A 136 -12.60 0.53 0.16
CA ALA A 136 -13.29 1.33 1.18
C ALA A 136 -13.95 2.57 0.57
N ARG A 137 -13.28 3.26 -0.37
CA ARG A 137 -13.88 4.39 -1.10
C ARG A 137 -15.09 3.95 -1.93
N LEU A 138 -14.97 2.85 -2.66
CA LEU A 138 -16.06 2.32 -3.49
C LEU A 138 -17.26 1.88 -2.64
N ALA A 139 -17.02 1.21 -1.51
CA ALA A 139 -18.08 0.81 -0.58
C ALA A 139 -18.87 2.01 -0.06
N VAL A 140 -18.19 3.12 0.27
CA VAL A 140 -18.87 4.37 0.69
C VAL A 140 -19.73 4.96 -0.43
N ILE A 141 -19.25 4.93 -1.68
CA ILE A 141 -20.01 5.45 -2.83
C ILE A 141 -21.22 4.56 -3.10
N GLU A 142 -21.05 3.24 -3.09
CA GLU A 142 -22.13 2.27 -3.29
C GLU A 142 -23.22 2.43 -2.23
N GLU A 143 -22.82 2.59 -0.97
CA GLU A 143 -23.76 2.80 0.14
C GLU A 143 -24.52 4.12 -0.01
N ARG A 144 -23.83 5.20 -0.38
CA ARG A 144 -24.49 6.49 -0.66
C ARG A 144 -25.48 6.39 -1.81
N GLN A 145 -25.17 5.62 -2.84
CA GLN A 145 -26.04 5.40 -3.98
C GLN A 145 -27.26 4.55 -3.60
N ARG A 146 -27.06 3.50 -2.80
CA ARG A 146 -28.14 2.69 -2.21
C ARG A 146 -29.08 3.57 -1.38
N LEU A 147 -28.54 4.34 -0.45
CA LEU A 147 -29.30 5.27 0.39
C LEU A 147 -30.09 6.28 -0.45
N SER A 148 -29.48 6.84 -1.49
CA SER A 148 -30.18 7.77 -2.38
C SER A 148 -31.36 7.12 -3.11
N ARG A 149 -31.25 5.85 -3.48
CA ARG A 149 -32.33 5.11 -4.14
C ARG A 149 -33.46 4.82 -3.15
N ASP A 150 -33.11 4.30 -1.98
CA ASP A 150 -34.10 4.00 -0.93
C ASP A 150 -34.86 5.25 -0.49
N LEU A 151 -34.16 6.38 -0.35
CA LEU A 151 -34.79 7.67 -0.06
C LEU A 151 -35.67 8.15 -1.21
N HIS A 152 -35.23 8.00 -2.47
CA HIS A 152 -36.03 8.40 -3.62
C HIS A 152 -37.29 7.55 -3.77
N ASP A 153 -37.22 6.24 -3.55
CA ASP A 153 -38.36 5.34 -3.66
C ASP A 153 -39.39 5.61 -2.56
N LEU A 154 -38.94 5.79 -1.30
CA LEU A 154 -39.80 6.15 -0.18
C LEU A 154 -40.47 7.51 -0.40
N LEU A 155 -39.69 8.53 -0.77
CA LEU A 155 -40.21 9.87 -1.02
C LEU A 155 -41.16 9.88 -2.23
N GLY A 156 -40.79 9.20 -3.32
CA GLY A 156 -41.59 9.13 -4.53
C GLY A 156 -42.96 8.53 -4.28
N HIS A 157 -43.02 7.39 -3.59
CA HIS A 157 -44.29 6.73 -3.27
C HIS A 157 -45.19 7.61 -2.38
N THR A 158 -44.64 8.22 -1.33
CA THR A 158 -45.44 9.07 -0.44
C THR A 158 -45.88 10.36 -1.11
N LEU A 159 -45.02 11.00 -1.91
CA LEU A 159 -45.38 12.21 -2.66
C LEU A 159 -46.50 11.92 -3.66
N SER A 160 -46.46 10.79 -4.37
CA SER A 160 -47.57 10.36 -5.24
C SER A 160 -48.88 10.18 -4.47
N MET A 161 -48.84 9.54 -3.30
CA MET A 161 -50.03 9.39 -2.44
C MET A 161 -50.57 10.74 -1.94
N ILE A 162 -49.69 11.64 -1.52
CA ILE A 162 -50.06 13.00 -1.08
C ILE A 162 -50.73 13.76 -2.22
N THR A 163 -50.18 13.71 -3.44
CA THR A 163 -50.77 14.37 -4.61
C THR A 163 -52.19 13.84 -4.87
N LEU A 164 -52.36 12.52 -4.94
CA LEU A 164 -53.67 11.89 -5.21
C LEU A 164 -54.71 12.22 -4.13
N LYS A 165 -54.34 12.20 -2.84
CA LYS A 165 -55.25 12.55 -1.75
C LYS A 165 -55.57 14.04 -1.70
N SER A 166 -54.61 14.90 -2.06
CA SER A 166 -54.83 16.34 -2.14
C SER A 166 -55.79 16.68 -3.28
N GLU A 167 -55.67 16.03 -4.43
CA GLU A 167 -56.63 16.15 -5.53
C GLU A 167 -58.03 15.67 -5.11
N LEU A 168 -58.14 14.54 -4.42
CA LEU A 168 -59.41 14.03 -3.91
C LEU A 168 -60.05 15.00 -2.91
N ALA A 169 -59.29 15.52 -1.96
CA ALA A 169 -59.77 16.52 -0.99
C ALA A 169 -60.32 17.77 -1.70
N GLY A 170 -59.63 18.23 -2.75
CA GLY A 170 -60.09 19.36 -3.58
C GLY A 170 -61.43 19.10 -4.25
N ARG A 171 -61.66 17.88 -4.76
CA ARG A 171 -62.94 17.49 -5.37
C ARG A 171 -64.09 17.35 -4.35
N LEU A 172 -63.78 16.96 -3.11
CA LEU A 172 -64.78 16.73 -2.07
C LEU A 172 -65.16 17.99 -1.28
N VAL A 173 -64.43 19.10 -1.42
CA VAL A 173 -64.57 20.26 -0.51
C VAL A 173 -65.96 20.91 -0.53
N GLU A 174 -66.64 20.89 -1.70
CA GLU A 174 -67.98 21.46 -1.86
C GLU A 174 -69.10 20.44 -1.57
N GLN A 175 -68.87 19.16 -1.88
CA GLN A 175 -69.90 18.11 -1.83
C GLN A 175 -69.90 17.33 -0.50
N GLU A 176 -68.72 17.00 0.02
CA GLU A 176 -68.52 16.20 1.23
C GLU A 176 -67.42 16.80 2.12
N PRO A 177 -67.64 18.00 2.72
CA PRO A 177 -66.60 18.75 3.43
C PRO A 177 -66.00 17.98 4.61
N ALA A 178 -66.79 17.14 5.28
CA ALA A 178 -66.29 16.29 6.36
C ALA A 178 -65.24 15.27 5.89
N ARG A 179 -65.41 14.68 4.69
CA ARG A 179 -64.42 13.77 4.10
C ARG A 179 -63.22 14.51 3.55
N ALA A 180 -63.41 15.69 2.96
CA ALA A 180 -62.29 16.54 2.54
C ALA A 180 -61.35 16.88 3.71
N ILE A 181 -61.91 17.20 4.89
CA ILE A 181 -61.13 17.44 6.12
C ILE A 181 -60.37 16.17 6.57
N GLN A 182 -60.96 14.98 6.40
CA GLN A 182 -60.27 13.72 6.72
C GLN A 182 -59.07 13.49 5.81
N GLU A 183 -59.22 13.64 4.49
CA GLU A 183 -58.13 13.48 3.53
C GLU A 183 -56.98 14.47 3.78
N ILE A 184 -57.30 15.74 4.09
CA ILE A 184 -56.29 16.75 4.45
C ILE A 184 -55.50 16.33 5.70
N ARG A 185 -56.19 15.83 6.73
CA ARG A 185 -55.53 15.32 7.95
C ARG A 185 -54.65 14.11 7.67
N GLU A 186 -55.04 13.25 6.74
CA GLU A 186 -54.23 12.09 6.36
C GLU A 186 -52.97 12.51 5.57
N VAL A 187 -53.10 13.47 4.65
CA VAL A 187 -51.96 14.09 3.96
C VAL A 187 -50.98 14.69 4.97
N GLU A 188 -51.48 15.46 5.95
CA GLU A 188 -50.64 16.04 6.99
C GLU A 188 -49.88 14.97 7.80
N ARG A 189 -50.58 13.91 8.22
CA ARG A 189 -49.96 12.79 8.94
C ARG A 189 -48.90 12.09 8.10
N ALA A 190 -49.20 11.78 6.84
CA ALA A 190 -48.28 11.11 5.92
C ALA A 190 -47.01 11.95 5.67
N ALA A 191 -47.17 13.25 5.47
CA ALA A 191 -46.05 14.18 5.30
C ALA A 191 -45.17 14.26 6.57
N ARG A 192 -45.79 14.40 7.75
CA ARG A 192 -45.06 14.43 9.04
C ARG A 192 -44.34 13.11 9.32
N HIS A 193 -44.96 11.97 8.99
CA HIS A 193 -44.35 10.64 9.15
C HIS A 193 -43.11 10.49 8.26
N THR A 194 -43.26 10.75 6.97
CA THR A 194 -42.19 10.65 5.97
C THR A 194 -41.01 11.54 6.33
N LEU A 195 -41.27 12.76 6.81
CA LEU A 195 -40.23 13.68 7.25
C LEU A 195 -39.45 13.15 8.46
N ARG A 196 -40.10 12.39 9.37
CA ARG A 196 -39.42 11.72 10.49
C ARG A 196 -38.56 10.57 9.99
N GLU A 197 -39.08 9.71 9.12
CA GLU A 197 -38.33 8.58 8.55
C GLU A 197 -37.07 9.05 7.79
N VAL A 198 -37.17 10.11 7.00
CA VAL A 198 -36.01 10.69 6.32
C VAL A 198 -35.00 11.27 7.31
N ARG A 199 -35.47 11.96 8.37
CA ARG A 199 -34.57 12.47 9.41
C ARG A 199 -33.86 11.35 10.15
N GLU A 200 -34.55 10.26 10.45
CA GLU A 200 -33.97 9.07 11.09
C GLU A 200 -32.98 8.36 10.17
N ALA A 201 -33.30 8.18 8.89
CA ALA A 201 -32.38 7.60 7.90
C ALA A 201 -31.09 8.43 7.74
N VAL A 202 -31.21 9.77 7.69
CA VAL A 202 -30.06 10.68 7.58
C VAL A 202 -29.28 10.79 8.90
N ALA A 203 -29.94 10.72 10.06
CA ALA A 203 -29.30 10.71 11.36
C ALA A 203 -28.55 9.39 11.62
N GLY A 204 -29.16 8.26 11.26
CA GLY A 204 -28.57 6.94 11.27
C GLY A 204 -27.32 6.84 10.40
N TYR A 205 -27.25 7.56 9.28
CA TYR A 205 -26.05 7.69 8.45
C TYR A 205 -24.91 8.48 9.13
N ARG A 206 -25.21 9.36 10.10
CA ARG A 206 -24.20 10.19 10.78
C ARG A 206 -23.50 9.44 11.93
N HIS A 207 -24.16 8.46 12.55
CA HIS A 207 -23.61 7.64 13.62
C HIS A 207 -22.42 6.73 13.21
N PRO A 208 -22.43 5.99 12.08
CA PRO A 208 -21.30 5.15 11.67
C PRO A 208 -20.01 5.95 11.43
N ARG A 209 -20.11 7.23 11.06
CA ARG A 209 -18.94 8.12 10.92
C ARG A 209 -18.24 8.38 12.26
N LEU A 210 -18.98 8.57 13.34
CA LEU A 210 -18.40 8.86 14.66
C LEU A 210 -17.63 7.66 15.22
N GLU A 211 -18.16 6.45 15.03
CA GLU A 211 -17.47 5.22 15.46
C GLU A 211 -16.23 4.93 14.61
N SER A 212 -16.28 5.20 13.30
CA SER A 212 -15.11 5.08 12.43
C SER A 212 -14.00 6.10 12.73
N GLU A 213 -14.35 7.34 13.14
CA GLU A 213 -13.36 8.36 13.52
C GLU A 213 -12.77 8.10 14.91
N LEU A 214 -13.53 7.55 15.85
CA LEU A 214 -13.03 7.17 17.18
C LEU A 214 -12.06 5.98 17.09
N CYS A 215 -12.34 4.97 16.26
CA CYS A 215 -11.41 3.86 16.04
C CYS A 215 -10.14 4.29 15.30
N ALA A 216 -10.23 5.20 14.33
CA ALA A 216 -9.06 5.71 13.60
C ALA A 216 -8.13 6.58 14.45
N ARG A 217 -8.63 7.16 15.55
CA ARG A 217 -7.86 8.04 16.45
C ARG A 217 -7.33 7.36 17.72
N GLY A 218 -7.70 6.10 17.95
CA GLY A 218 -7.21 5.28 19.07
C GLY A 218 -5.98 4.44 18.76
N SER A 219 -5.40 4.56 17.57
CA SER A 219 -4.24 3.78 17.10
C SER A 219 -2.96 4.59 16.87
N ASP A 220 -2.93 5.85 17.33
CA ASP A 220 -1.70 6.67 17.45
C ASP A 220 -1.25 6.70 18.92
#